data_AF-A0A2N6IK64-F1
#
_entry.id   AF-A0A2N6IK64-F1
#
_cell.length_a   1.000
_cell.length_b   1.000
_cell.length_c   1.000
_cell.angle_alpha   90.00
_cell.angle_beta   90.00
_cell.angle_gamma   90.00
#
_symmetry.space_group_name_H-M   'P 1'
#
loop_
_entity.id
_entity.type
_entity.pdbx_description
1 polymer ?
#
loop_
_entity_poly.entity_id
_entity_poly.type
_entity_poly.pdbx_seq_one_letter_code
_entity_poly.pdbx_strand_id
1 'polypeptide(L)'
;MPIKYVDFYEVNYTAERLHGCKLWGAYVAIYAPSSNPMHRVNLLHKRRVSADQQFTTEADAMAEAGEVAVKLVERRRRRYVFHP
;
A
#
# COMPACT_ATOMS: atom_id res chain seq x y z
N MET A 1 7.10 8.51 -6.07
CA MET A 1 6.33 7.41 -5.46
C MET A 1 5.94 6.46 -6.58
N PRO A 2 6.30 5.17 -6.51
CA PRO A 2 5.83 4.19 -7.49
C PRO A 2 4.32 3.96 -7.31
N ILE A 3 3.62 3.95 -8.44
CA ILE A 3 2.19 3.64 -8.52
C ILE A 3 2.07 2.28 -9.21
N LYS A 4 1.36 1.34 -8.59
CA LYS A 4 1.04 0.06 -9.19
C LYS A 4 -0.47 -0.11 -9.24
N TYR A 5 -0.98 -0.50 -10.38
CA TYR A 5 -2.37 -0.90 -10.53
C TYR A 5 -2.48 -2.40 -10.29
N VAL A 6 -3.41 -2.79 -9.43
CA VAL A 6 -3.81 -4.19 -9.20
C VAL A 6 -5.29 -4.25 -9.48
N ASP A 7 -5.66 -4.76 -10.66
CA ASP A 7 -7.01 -4.67 -11.23
C ASP A 7 -7.49 -3.21 -11.28
N PHE A 8 -8.57 -2.89 -10.58
CA PHE A 8 -9.12 -1.53 -10.46
C PHE A 8 -8.53 -0.75 -9.28
N TYR A 9 -7.67 -1.35 -8.47
CA TYR A 9 -7.08 -0.66 -7.31
C TYR A 9 -5.80 0.07 -7.71
N GLU A 10 -5.72 1.35 -7.33
CA GLU A 10 -4.47 2.11 -7.37
C GLU A 10 -3.74 1.90 -6.04
N VAL A 11 -2.54 1.34 -6.11
CA VAL A 11 -1.69 1.12 -4.94
C VAL A 11 -0.50 2.04 -5.00
N ASN A 12 -0.38 2.87 -3.97
CA ASN A 12 0.79 3.71 -3.74
C ASN A 12 1.59 3.10 -2.59
N TYR A 13 2.86 2.78 -2.84
CA TYR A 13 3.75 2.24 -1.83
C TYR A 13 5.07 3.00 -1.82
N THR A 14 5.62 3.20 -0.62
CA THR A 14 6.82 4.01 -0.41
C THR A 14 7.68 3.41 0.69
N ALA A 15 8.97 3.70 0.62
CA ALA A 15 9.90 3.53 1.71
C ALA A 15 10.22 4.91 2.29
N GLU A 16 10.13 5.06 3.61
CA GLU A 16 10.42 6.32 4.30
C GLU A 16 11.37 6.10 5.47
N ARG A 17 12.29 7.04 5.68
CA ARG A 17 13.19 6.99 6.84
C ARG A 17 12.41 7.16 8.13
N LEU A 18 12.72 6.33 9.12
CA LEU A 18 12.15 6.43 10.45
C LEU A 18 12.84 7.56 11.23
N HIS A 19 12.05 8.36 11.94
CA HIS A 19 12.58 9.45 12.76
C HIS A 19 13.52 8.92 13.84
N GLY A 20 14.67 9.59 14.00
CA GLY A 20 15.64 9.25 15.05
C GLY A 20 16.54 8.04 14.76
N CYS A 21 16.46 7.40 13.58
CA CYS A 21 17.37 6.32 13.22
C CYS A 21 17.69 6.29 11.72
N LYS A 22 18.63 5.43 11.33
CA LYS A 22 19.06 5.24 9.92
C LYS A 22 18.28 4.14 9.20
N LEU A 23 17.14 3.73 9.76
CA LEU A 23 16.32 2.63 9.26
C LEU A 23 15.12 3.16 8.47
N TRP A 24 14.52 2.26 7.71
CA TRP A 24 13.42 2.53 6.80
C TRP A 24 12.15 1.80 7.24
N GLY A 25 11.01 2.45 7.01
CA GLY A 25 9.68 1.88 7.13
C GLY A 25 9.05 1.70 5.75
N ALA A 26 8.34 0.59 5.59
CA ALA A 26 7.50 0.31 4.44
C ALA A 26 6.11 0.92 4.64
N TYR A 27 5.60 1.67 3.67
CA TYR A 27 4.31 2.35 3.72
C TYR A 27 3.46 2.00 2.50
N VAL A 28 2.15 1.92 2.71
CA VAL A 28 1.18 1.62 1.65
C VAL A 28 -0.08 2.45 1.82
N ALA A 29 -0.63 2.90 0.69
CA ALA A 29 -1.95 3.48 0.54
C ALA A 29 -2.67 2.78 -0.63
N ILE A 30 -3.98 2.57 -0.49
CA ILE A 30 -4.80 1.88 -1.50
C ILE A 30 -6.01 2.72 -1.82
N TYR A 31 -6.24 2.93 -3.10
CA TYR A 31 -7.36 3.67 -3.63
C TYR A 31 -8.17 2.81 -4.58
N ALA A 32 -9.46 3.10 -4.68
CA ALA A 32 -10.35 2.54 -5.69
C ALA A 32 -10.97 3.66 -6.54
N PRO A 33 -11.42 3.35 -7.76
CA PRO A 33 -12.18 4.28 -8.58
C PRO A 33 -13.42 4.77 -7.84
N SER A 34 -13.75 6.04 -8.02
CA SER A 34 -15.03 6.62 -7.62
C SER A 34 -15.96 6.70 -8.84
N SER A 35 -17.26 6.77 -8.60
CA SER A 35 -18.24 7.12 -9.63
C SER A 35 -18.03 8.52 -10.21
N ASN A 36 -17.35 9.40 -9.47
CA ASN A 36 -16.88 10.69 -9.97
C ASN A 36 -15.43 10.53 -10.49
N PRO A 37 -15.17 10.72 -11.80
CA PRO A 37 -13.83 10.59 -12.40
C PRO A 37 -12.76 11.51 -11.79
N MET A 38 -13.18 12.62 -11.16
CA MET A 38 -12.26 13.54 -10.49
C MET A 38 -11.81 13.07 -9.10
N HIS A 39 -12.40 11.98 -8.58
CA HIS A 39 -12.11 11.49 -7.24
C HIS A 39 -11.71 10.01 -7.25
N ARG A 40 -11.01 9.64 -6.19
CA ARG A 40 -10.67 8.26 -5.85
C ARG A 40 -11.07 7.99 -4.41
N VAL A 41 -11.63 6.81 -4.18
CA VAL A 41 -12.02 6.38 -2.83
C VAL A 41 -10.75 5.93 -2.12
N ASN A 42 -10.42 6.59 -1.02
CA ASN A 42 -9.31 6.19 -0.18
C ASN A 42 -9.73 5.00 0.69
N LEU A 43 -9.37 3.79 0.27
CA LEU A 43 -9.71 2.57 0.99
C LEU A 43 -8.74 2.28 2.12
N LEU A 44 -7.49 2.69 1.95
CA LEU A 44 -6.46 2.60 2.96
C LEU A 44 -5.62 3.87 2.92
N HIS A 45 -5.79 4.70 3.95
CA HIS A 45 -4.89 5.82 4.17
C HIS A 45 -3.46 5.33 4.32
N LYS A 46 -2.53 6.12 3.80
CA LYS A 46 -1.10 5.85 3.89
C LYS A 46 -0.74 5.47 5.33
N ARG A 47 -0.27 4.25 5.50
CA ARG A 47 0.15 3.73 6.80
C ARG A 47 1.34 2.79 6.67
N ARG A 48 2.02 2.58 7.78
CA ARG A 48 3.12 1.63 7.85
C ARG A 48 2.58 0.21 7.70
N VAL A 49 3.26 -0.59 6.89
CA VAL A 49 2.91 -1.98 6.61
C VAL A 49 3.04 -2.85 7.86
N SER A 50 4.12 -2.64 8.60
CA SER A 50 4.37 -3.22 9.92
C SER A 50 5.04 -2.17 10.81
N ALA A 51 4.52 -1.99 12.03
CA ALA A 51 5.10 -1.06 12.99
C ALA A 51 6.45 -1.55 13.53
N ASP A 52 6.57 -2.87 13.69
CA ASP A 52 7.73 -3.51 14.29
C ASP A 52 8.84 -3.79 13.27
N GLN A 53 8.49 -3.95 11.99
CA GLN A 53 9.46 -4.26 10.95
C GLN A 53 10.17 -3.00 10.46
N GLN A 54 11.50 -3.04 10.55
CA GLN A 54 12.41 -1.97 10.18
C GLN A 54 13.40 -2.53 9.17
N PHE A 55 13.74 -1.73 8.17
CA PHE A 55 14.63 -2.14 7.08
C PHE A 55 15.92 -1.35 7.10
N THR A 56 17.03 -2.01 6.80
CA THR A 56 18.34 -1.36 6.71
C THR A 56 18.48 -0.56 5.42
N THR A 57 17.80 -1.00 4.34
CA THR A 57 17.85 -0.35 3.04
C THR A 57 16.46 0.13 2.59
N GLU A 58 16.47 1.17 1.75
CA GLU A 58 15.25 1.67 1.10
C GLU A 58 14.63 0.62 0.18
N ALA A 59 15.47 -0.13 -0.54
CA ALA A 59 15.04 -1.15 -1.50
C ALA A 59 14.27 -2.28 -0.81
N ASP A 60 14.74 -2.76 0.35
CA ASP A 60 14.05 -3.82 1.10
C ASP A 60 12.69 -3.34 1.63
N ALA A 61 12.64 -2.11 2.15
CA ALA A 61 11.38 -1.50 2.57
C ALA A 61 10.40 -1.33 1.40
N MET A 62 10.89 -0.94 0.23
CA MET A 62 10.08 -0.78 -0.97
C MET A 62 9.52 -2.12 -1.47
N ALA A 63 10.35 -3.17 -1.46
CA ALA A 63 9.96 -4.53 -1.84
C ALA A 63 8.86 -5.07 -0.91
N GLU A 64 9.05 -4.98 0.41
CA GLU A 64 8.03 -5.37 1.39
C GLU A 64 6.72 -4.59 1.17
N ALA A 65 6.83 -3.27 0.98
CA ALA A 65 5.66 -2.43 0.76
C ALA A 65 4.86 -2.88 -0.47
N GLY A 66 5.55 -3.23 -1.56
CA GLY A 66 4.96 -3.77 -2.78
C GLY A 66 4.33 -5.15 -2.59
N GLU A 67 4.96 -6.06 -1.85
CA GLU A 67 4.41 -7.39 -1.57
C GLU A 67 3.15 -7.32 -0.70
N VAL A 68 3.20 -6.55 0.39
CA VAL A 68 2.06 -6.43 1.30
C VAL A 68 0.92 -5.67 0.66
N ALA A 69 1.21 -4.67 -0.18
CA ALA A 69 0.21 -4.03 -1.02
C ALA A 69 -0.62 -5.04 -1.82
N VAL A 70 0.04 -5.96 -2.53
CA VAL A 70 -0.65 -7.00 -3.32
C VAL A 70 -1.50 -7.88 -2.41
N LYS A 71 -0.93 -8.38 -1.29
CA LYS A 71 -1.66 -9.22 -0.32
C LYS A 71 -2.89 -8.50 0.27
N LEU A 72 -2.82 -7.18 0.50
CA LEU A 72 -3.93 -6.38 1.01
C LEU A 72 -5.05 -6.23 -0.02
N VAL A 73 -4.70 -6.05 -1.29
CA VAL A 73 -5.68 -6.01 -2.39
C VAL A 73 -6.35 -7.38 -2.55
N GLU A 74 -5.58 -8.47 -2.57
CA GLU A 74 -6.11 -9.83 -2.66
C GLU A 74 -7.07 -10.18 -1.51
N ARG A 75 -6.70 -9.82 -0.27
CA ARG A 75 -7.58 -10.01 0.90
C ARG A 75 -8.88 -9.22 0.78
N ARG A 76 -8.82 -7.99 0.26
CA ARG A 76 -10.02 -7.17 0.00
C ARG A 76 -10.89 -7.79 -1.09
N ARG A 77 -10.29 -8.30 -2.17
CA ARG A 77 -11.02 -9.02 -3.22
C ARG A 77 -11.81 -10.20 -2.67
N ARG A 78 -11.21 -11.01 -1.78
CA ARG A 78 -11.89 -12.15 -1.14
C ARG A 78 -13.03 -11.72 -0.21
N ARG A 79 -12.88 -10.59 0.48
CA ARG A 79 -13.92 -10.06 1.40
C ARG A 79 -15.12 -9.47 0.66
N TYR A 80 -14.89 -8.88 -0.51
CA TYR A 80 -15.92 -8.24 -1.33
C TYR A 80 -16.19 -9.03 -2.62
N VAL A 81 -16.08 -10.36 -2.59
CA VAL A 81 -16.71 -11.19 -3.62
C VAL A 81 -18.21 -10.94 -3.52
N PHE A 82 -18.69 -9.96 -4.29
CA PHE A 82 -20.08 -9.78 -4.64
C PHE A 82 -20.62 -11.17 -4.99
N HIS A 83 -21.44 -11.72 -4.10
CA HIS A 83 -22.32 -12.81 -4.51
C HIS A 83 -23.34 -12.15 -5.44
N PRO A 84 -23.40 -12.55 -6.72
CA PRO A 84 -24.42 -12.07 -7.64
C PRO A 84 -25.83 -12.44 -7.13
#